data_AF-A0A376NVK0-F1
#
_entry.id   AF-A0A376NVK0-F1
#
_cell.length_a   1.000
_cell.length_b   1.000
_cell.length_c   1.000
_cell.angle_alpha   90.00
_cell.angle_beta   90.00
_cell.angle_gamma   90.00
#
_symmetry.space_group_name_H-M   'P 1'
#
loop_
_entity.id
_entity.type
_entity.pdbx_description
1 polymer ?
#
loop_
_entity_poly.entity_id
_entity_poly.type
_entity_poly.pdbx_seq_one_letter_code
_entity_poly.pdbx_strand_id
1 'polypeptide(L)' 'MWMDHRATVETAQINATKDPALRYVGGEVSVEMELPKLRWLKTHLPQTWQAAHRFFDWRIFWSGKQQGETSRDYAR' A
#
# COMPACT_ATOMS: atom_id res chain seq x y z
N MET A 1 -3.58 0.53 -9.57
CA MET A 1 -4.57 -0.50 -9.99
C MET A 1 -4.12 -1.84 -9.47
N TRP A 2 -5.03 -2.77 -9.17
CA TRP A 2 -4.67 -4.09 -8.63
C TRP A 2 -3.83 -4.90 -9.63
N MET A 3 -4.21 -4.92 -10.91
CA MET A 3 -3.48 -5.52 -12.05
C MET A 3 -2.12 -4.86 -12.37
N ASP A 4 -1.75 -3.82 -11.64
CA ASP A 4 -0.46 -3.17 -11.88
C ASP A 4 0.66 -3.94 -11.19
N HIS A 5 1.54 -4.54 -12.00
CA HIS A 5 2.63 -5.40 -11.54
C HIS A 5 4.00 -4.69 -11.50
N ARG A 6 4.04 -3.35 -11.52
CA ARG A 6 5.31 -2.60 -11.56
C ARG A 6 6.21 -2.88 -10.36
N ALA A 7 5.62 -3.26 -9.23
CA ALA A 7 6.30 -3.48 -7.95
C ALA A 7 6.78 -4.94 -7.73
N THR A 8 7.07 -5.68 -8.81
CA THR A 8 7.46 -7.11 -8.71
C THR A 8 8.79 -7.26 -7.96
N VAL A 9 9.77 -6.38 -8.21
CA VAL A 9 11.07 -6.39 -7.52
C VAL A 9 10.90 -6.10 -6.03
N GLU A 10 10.10 -5.10 -5.69
CA GLU A 10 9.79 -4.74 -4.30
C GLU A 10 9.05 -5.85 -3.58
N THR A 11 8.14 -6.55 -4.25
CA THR A 11 7.43 -7.72 -3.71
C THR A 11 8.42 -8.80 -3.31
N ALA A 12 9.35 -9.17 -4.20
CA ALA A 12 10.39 -10.14 -3.91
C ALA A 12 11.29 -9.70 -2.76
N GLN A 13 11.67 -8.42 -2.72
CA GLN A 13 12.46 -7.87 -1.61
C GLN A 13 11.74 -7.89 -0.27
N ILE A 14 10.42 -7.66 -0.26
CA ILE A 14 9.60 -7.76 0.97
C ILE A 14 9.51 -9.22 1.40
N ASN A 15 9.20 -10.15 0.50
CA ASN A 15 9.10 -11.57 0.85
C ASN A 15 10.43 -12.17 1.32
N ALA A 16 11.56 -11.67 0.80
CA ALA A 16 12.89 -12.07 1.23
C ALA A 16 13.23 -11.68 2.67
N THR A 17 12.55 -10.68 3.27
CA THR A 17 12.82 -10.30 4.67
C THR A 17 12.38 -11.37 5.65
N LYS A 18 11.44 -12.25 5.25
CA LYS A 18 10.80 -13.25 6.12
C LYS A 18 10.26 -12.62 7.42
N ASP A 19 9.78 -11.38 7.31
CA ASP A 19 9.29 -10.63 8.46
C ASP A 19 8.10 -11.38 9.13
N PRO A 20 8.06 -11.51 10.47
CA PRO A 20 6.96 -12.16 11.16
C PRO A 20 5.57 -11.60 10.82
N ALA A 21 5.48 -10.33 10.39
CA ALA A 21 4.23 -9.71 9.95
C ALA A 21 3.66 -10.35 8.67
N LEU A 22 4.46 -11.03 7.86
CA LEU A 22 3.97 -11.73 6.65
C LEU A 22 2.95 -12.83 6.99
N ARG A 23 2.92 -13.33 8.23
CA ARG A 23 1.88 -14.28 8.69
C ARG A 23 0.45 -13.74 8.53
N TYR A 24 0.26 -12.43 8.58
CA TYR A 24 -1.06 -11.80 8.47
C TYR A 24 -1.61 -11.78 7.04
N VAL A 25 -0.76 -12.06 6.05
CA VAL A 25 -1.11 -12.09 4.62
C VAL A 25 -0.96 -13.47 4.00
N GLY A 26 -0.77 -14.52 4.82
CA GLY A 26 -0.61 -15.90 4.35
C GLY A 26 0.84 -16.34 4.12
N GLY A 27 1.82 -15.58 4.62
CA GLY A 27 3.25 -15.92 4.56
C GLY A 27 4.04 -15.14 3.51
N GLU A 28 3.37 -14.59 2.50
CA GLU A 28 3.98 -13.74 1.48
C GLU A 28 3.01 -12.64 1.01
N VAL A 29 3.55 -11.51 0.60
CA VAL A 29 2.77 -10.46 -0.06
C VAL A 29 2.67 -10.73 -1.56
N SER A 30 1.50 -10.45 -2.13
CA SER A 30 1.28 -10.44 -3.58
C SER A 30 1.63 -9.06 -4.17
N VAL A 31 2.10 -9.03 -5.41
CA VAL A 31 2.34 -7.78 -6.17
C VAL A 31 1.07 -6.94 -6.34
N GLU A 32 -0.10 -7.58 -6.28
CA GLU A 32 -1.39 -6.91 -6.39
C GLU A 32 -1.78 -6.15 -5.11
N MET A 33 -1.13 -6.41 -3.98
CA MET A 33 -1.35 -5.71 -2.72
C MET A 33 -0.75 -4.30 -2.72
N GLU A 34 -1.15 -3.49 -1.74
CA GLU A 34 -0.74 -2.09 -1.64
C GLU A 34 0.70 -1.91 -1.14
N LEU A 35 1.16 -2.78 -0.23
CA LEU A 35 2.48 -2.64 0.41
C LEU A 35 3.64 -2.62 -0.61
N PRO A 36 3.72 -3.54 -1.59
CA PRO A 36 4.76 -3.47 -2.62
C PRO A 36 4.70 -2.18 -3.44
N LYS A 37 3.49 -1.69 -3.77
CA LYS A 37 3.30 -0.46 -4.55
C LYS A 37 3.75 0.78 -3.79
N LEU A 38 3.51 0.84 -2.48
CA LEU A 38 4.02 1.92 -1.62
C LEU A 38 5.54 1.90 -1.55
N ARG A 39 6.16 0.72 -1.44
CA ARG A 39 7.62 0.58 -1.49
C ARG A 39 8.16 1.04 -2.85
N TRP A 40 7.51 0.66 -3.95
CA TRP A 40 7.88 1.10 -5.28
C TRP A 40 7.81 2.62 -5.41
N LEU A 41 6.74 3.24 -4.90
CA LEU A 41 6.55 4.70 -4.91
C LEU A 41 7.66 5.41 -4.12
N LYS A 42 7.99 4.91 -2.93
CA LYS A 42 9.07 5.45 -2.09
C LYS A 42 10.43 5.44 -2.81
N THR A 43 10.71 4.36 -3.56
CA THR A 43 11.99 4.18 -4.26
C THR A 43 12.06 5.01 -5.55
N HIS A 44 10.98 5.00 -6.35
CA HIS A 44 11.01 5.55 -7.72
C HIS A 44 10.54 7.00 -7.80
N LEU A 45 9.64 7.43 -6.91
CA LEU A 45 9.07 8.78 -6.89
C LEU A 45 9.22 9.42 -5.48
N PRO A 46 10.45 9.64 -5.00
CA PRO A 46 10.69 10.11 -3.63
C PRO A 46 10.08 11.48 -3.34
N GLN A 47 10.02 12.37 -4.34
CA GLN A 47 9.37 13.69 -4.20
C GLN A 47 7.86 13.54 -3.95
N THR A 48 7.19 12.67 -4.71
CA THR A 48 5.76 12.36 -4.50
C THR A 48 5.54 11.69 -3.15
N TRP A 49 6.41 10.76 -2.75
CA TRP A 49 6.35 10.13 -1.44
C TRP A 49 6.44 11.14 -0.29
N GLN A 50 7.36 12.11 -0.39
CA GLN A 50 7.54 13.16 0.63
C GLN A 50 6.38 14.16 0.66
N ALA A 51 5.80 14.48 -0.50
CA ALA A 51 4.65 15.39 -0.59
C ALA A 51 3.34 14.73 -0.15
N ALA A 52 3.27 13.40 -0.13
CA ALA A 52 2.06 12.67 0.24
C ALA A 52 1.79 12.75 1.74
N HIS A 53 0.60 13.23 2.12
CA HIS A 53 0.17 13.22 3.53
C HIS A 53 -0.48 11.89 3.94
N ARG A 54 -1.24 11.26 3.02
CA ARG A 54 -2.00 10.02 3.28
C ARG A 54 -2.09 9.17 2.02
N PHE A 55 -2.15 7.85 2.21
CA PHE A 55 -2.43 6.87 1.17
C PHE A 55 -3.75 6.17 1.49
N PHE A 56 -4.59 5.98 0.48
CA PHE A 56 -5.92 5.39 0.64
C PHE A 56 -6.11 4.24 -0.34
N ASP A 57 -6.76 3.17 0.12
CA ASP A 57 -7.40 2.25 -0.80
C ASP A 57 -8.61 2.92 -1.47
N TRP A 58 -9.07 2.36 -2.58
CA TRP A 58 -10.17 2.95 -3.34
C TRP A 58 -11.46 3.08 -2.52
N ARG A 59 -11.83 2.07 -1.72
CA ARG A 59 -13.07 2.08 -0.93
C ARG A 59 -13.03 3.17 0.13
N ILE A 60 -11.91 3.31 0.82
CA ILE A 60 -11.71 4.33 1.85
C ILE A 60 -11.75 5.73 1.22
N PHE A 61 -11.10 5.92 0.07
CA PHE A 61 -11.14 7.19 -0.65
C PHE A 61 -12.58 7.59 -1.02
N TRP A 62 -13.36 6.67 -1.61
CA TRP A 62 -14.74 6.96 -2.00
C TRP A 62 -15.67 7.18 -0.80
N SER A 63 -15.52 6.39 0.26
CA SER A 63 -16.30 6.57 1.49
C SER A 63 -16.06 7.95 2.12
N GLY A 64 -14.79 8.38 2.21
CA GLY A 64 -14.44 9.72 2.70
C GLY A 64 -14.96 10.84 1.81
N LYS A 65 -14.91 10.66 0.49
CA LYS A 65 -15.48 11.64 -0.45
C LYS A 65 -16.99 11.83 -0.27
N GLN A 66 -17.74 10.77 0.02
CA GLN A 66 -19.20 10.85 0.22
C GLN A 66 -19.59 11.50 1.56
N GLN A 67 -18.77 11.33 2.60
CA GLN A 67 -19.09 11.82 3.95
C GLN A 67 -18.64 13.27 4.21
N GLY A 68 -17.92 13.90 3.28
CA GLY A 68 -17.34 15.24 3.49
C GLY A 68 -16.23 15.28 4.56
N GLU A 69 -15.99 14.16 5.22
CA GLU A 69 -14.92 13.94 6.18
C GLU A 69 -13.79 13.17 5.49
N THR A 70 -12.55 13.59 5.73
CA THR A 70 -11.36 12.85 5.30
C THR A 70 -11.20 11.57 6.14
N SER A 71 -12.06 10.59 5.87
CA SER A 71 -12.06 9.20 6.35
C SER A 71 -11.76 9.01 7.85
N ARG A 72 -12.80 8.74 8.65
CA ARG A 72 -12.67 8.30 10.05
C ARG A 72 -11.75 7.08 10.15
N ASP A 73 -10.85 7.10 11.13
CA ASP A 73 -9.96 5.99 11.47
C ASP A 73 -10.77 4.73 11.79
N TYR A 74 -10.71 3.73 10.92
CA TYR A 74 -11.19 2.37 11.18
C TYR A 74 -10.13 1.61 11.99
N ALA A 75 -9.83 2.10 13.19
CA ALA A 75 -9.12 1.36 14.22
C ALA A 75 -9.79 1.69 15.56
N ARG A 76 -10.76 0.85 15.95
CA ARG A 76 -11.20 0.71 17.33
C ARG A 76 -10.85 -0.69 17.78
#